data_AF-A0A1E7NFA7-F1
#
_entry.id   AF-A0A1E7NFA7-F1
#
_cell.length_a   1.000
_cell.length_b   1.000
_cell.length_c   1.000
_cell.angle_alpha   90.00
_cell.angle_beta   90.00
_cell.angle_gamma   90.00
#
_symmetry.space_group_name_H-M   'P 1'
#
loop_
_entity.id
_entity.type
_entity.pdbx_description
1 polymer ?
#
loop_
_entity_poly.entity_id
_entity_poly.type
_entity_poly.pdbx_seq_one_letter_code
_entity_poly.pdbx_strand_id
1 'polypeptide(L)'
;MLLACGAVAVLLYTEGQWESRSGGLMLVADLLNRPELLLGGALAALIAAAWLSDRRTAVRAASRAVTVTAGVVFLLGALAAHKVSAAETRSREDAPAGAQRTLVVVHRSYGSGSQAGEHWHVLLESGEGWSARRWLLADVGGAPDGARLVEASWTGREQITVVTDSYRRVFNLDQDSGEPVEAR
;
A
#
# COMPACT_ATOMS: atom_id res chain seq x y z
N MET A 1 20.68 14.16 -14.21
CA MET A 1 19.71 13.13 -14.59
C MET A 1 19.43 12.10 -13.49
N LEU A 2 20.44 11.50 -12.83
CA LEU A 2 20.19 10.52 -11.75
C LEU A 2 19.44 11.06 -10.51
N LEU A 3 19.69 12.32 -10.13
CA LEU A 3 18.92 13.01 -9.08
C LEU A 3 17.44 13.21 -9.44
N ALA A 4 17.11 13.30 -10.73
CA ALA A 4 15.72 13.44 -11.17
C ALA A 4 14.96 12.11 -11.07
N CYS A 5 15.61 10.97 -11.38
CA CYS A 5 14.98 9.66 -11.21
C CYS A 5 14.76 9.30 -9.74
N GLY A 6 15.71 9.64 -8.86
CA GLY A 6 15.54 9.46 -7.41
C GLY A 6 14.41 10.31 -6.84
N ALA A 7 14.31 11.58 -7.26
CA ALA A 7 13.22 12.47 -6.88
C ALA A 7 11.87 11.99 -7.42
N VAL A 8 11.80 11.45 -8.64
CA VAL A 8 10.58 10.85 -9.20
C VAL A 8 10.19 9.60 -8.41
N ALA A 9 11.12 8.73 -8.02
CA ALA A 9 10.80 7.57 -7.19
C ALA A 9 10.27 7.96 -5.80
N VAL A 10 10.84 9.01 -5.19
CA VAL A 10 10.35 9.55 -3.92
C VAL A 10 8.99 10.22 -4.09
N LEU A 11 8.79 11.00 -5.17
CA LEU A 11 7.52 11.64 -5.48
C LEU A 11 6.43 10.61 -5.77
N LEU A 12 6.74 9.54 -6.51
CA LEU A 12 5.82 8.43 -6.75
C LEU A 12 5.54 7.63 -5.48
N TYR A 13 6.52 7.46 -4.59
CA TYR A 13 6.31 6.86 -3.28
C TYR A 13 5.40 7.73 -2.40
N THR A 14 5.59 9.06 -2.43
CA THR A 14 4.68 9.98 -1.73
C THR A 14 3.31 10.00 -2.39
N GLU A 15 3.21 9.99 -3.72
CA GLU A 15 1.92 9.96 -4.43
C GLU A 15 1.17 8.66 -4.15
N GLY A 16 1.86 7.51 -4.04
CA GLY A 16 1.27 6.23 -3.64
C GLY A 16 0.75 6.23 -2.19
N GLN A 17 1.37 7.00 -1.30
CA GLN A 17 0.85 7.26 0.05
C GLN A 17 -0.38 8.20 0.01
N TRP A 18 -0.46 9.10 -0.98
CA TRP A 18 -1.61 9.98 -1.19
C TRP A 18 -2.78 9.28 -1.88
N GLU A 19 -2.55 8.37 -2.84
CA GLU A 19 -3.56 7.47 -3.41
C GLU A 19 -3.99 6.35 -2.46
N SER A 20 -3.26 6.15 -1.36
CA SER A 20 -3.74 5.37 -0.22
C SER A 20 -4.81 6.10 0.59
N ARG A 21 -5.13 7.37 0.25
CA ARG A 21 -6.37 8.02 0.73
C ARG A 21 -7.56 7.55 -0.10
N SER A 22 -8.68 7.46 0.59
CA SER A 22 -9.93 6.89 0.08
C SER A 22 -10.28 7.38 -1.33
N GLY A 23 -10.32 6.45 -2.30
CA GLY A 23 -10.72 6.71 -3.69
C GLY A 23 -9.61 6.60 -4.75
N GLY A 24 -8.36 6.29 -4.37
CA GLY A 24 -7.24 6.12 -5.31
C GLY A 24 -7.27 4.83 -6.13
N LEU A 25 -6.48 4.78 -7.23
CA LEU A 25 -6.40 3.62 -8.12
C LEU A 25 -5.65 2.44 -7.45
N MET A 26 -6.33 1.31 -7.32
CA MET A 26 -5.84 0.14 -6.60
C MET A 26 -4.54 -0.42 -7.19
N LEU A 27 -4.40 -0.47 -8.52
CA LEU A 27 -3.19 -1.00 -9.18
C LEU A 27 -1.97 -0.12 -8.96
N VAL A 28 -2.14 1.19 -8.90
CA VAL A 28 -1.03 2.12 -8.67
C VAL A 28 -0.55 1.98 -7.23
N ALA A 29 -1.49 1.94 -6.27
CA ALA A 29 -1.19 1.69 -4.87
C ALA A 29 -0.51 0.32 -4.65
N ASP A 30 -1.02 -0.76 -5.25
CA ASP A 30 -0.43 -2.10 -5.08
C ASP A 30 0.93 -2.25 -5.76
N LEU A 31 1.17 -1.57 -6.89
CA LEU A 31 2.46 -1.57 -7.57
C LEU A 31 3.51 -0.77 -6.78
N LEU A 32 3.13 0.40 -6.25
CA LEU A 32 4.02 1.25 -5.45
C LEU A 32 4.30 0.68 -4.06
N ASN A 33 3.39 -0.12 -3.53
CA ASN A 33 3.58 -0.80 -2.24
C ASN A 33 4.42 -2.09 -2.35
N ARG A 34 4.89 -2.45 -3.56
CA ARG A 34 5.86 -3.54 -3.78
C ARG A 34 7.27 -2.97 -4.00
N PRO A 35 8.07 -2.78 -2.94
CA PRO A 35 9.41 -2.20 -3.04
C PRO A 35 10.33 -3.01 -3.98
N GLU A 36 10.11 -4.32 -4.11
CA GLU A 36 10.89 -5.21 -4.96
C GLU A 36 10.80 -4.86 -6.46
N LEU A 37 9.62 -4.47 -6.95
CA LEU A 37 9.43 -4.10 -8.35
C LEU A 37 10.06 -2.74 -8.67
N LEU A 38 9.98 -1.79 -7.74
CA LEU A 38 10.66 -0.51 -7.84
C LEU A 38 12.18 -0.68 -7.83
N LEU A 39 12.70 -1.54 -6.95
CA LEU A 39 14.13 -1.88 -6.89
C LEU A 39 14.59 -2.60 -8.16
N GLY A 40 13.80 -3.54 -8.68
CA GLY A 40 14.09 -4.26 -9.93
C GLY A 40 14.10 -3.34 -11.15
N GLY A 41 13.12 -2.43 -11.27
CA GLY A 41 13.06 -1.42 -12.33
C GLY A 41 14.23 -0.44 -12.26
N ALA A 42 14.58 0.03 -11.06
CA ALA A 42 15.74 0.88 -10.85
C ALA A 42 17.05 0.16 -11.25
N LEU A 43 17.20 -1.12 -10.90
CA LEU A 43 18.35 -1.94 -11.28
C LEU A 43 18.44 -2.09 -12.81
N ALA A 44 17.33 -2.40 -13.47
CA ALA A 44 17.28 -2.53 -14.94
C ALA A 44 17.65 -1.22 -15.64
N ALA A 45 17.15 -0.09 -15.15
CA ALA A 45 17.48 1.24 -15.67
C ALA A 45 18.98 1.57 -15.51
N LEU A 46 19.60 1.16 -14.38
CA LEU A 46 21.04 1.33 -14.17
C LEU A 46 21.87 0.46 -15.11
N ILE A 47 21.45 -0.79 -15.35
CA ILE A 47 22.11 -1.70 -16.30
C ILE A 47 22.02 -1.11 -17.71
N ALA A 48 20.85 -0.63 -18.12
CA ALA A 48 20.65 0.01 -19.42
C ALA A 48 21.50 1.29 -19.57
N ALA A 49 21.55 2.13 -18.53
CA ALA A 49 22.38 3.33 -18.51
C ALA A 49 23.89 3.01 -18.57
N ALA A 50 24.33 1.94 -17.90
CA ALA A 50 25.70 1.46 -17.98
C ALA A 50 26.05 0.94 -19.39
N TRP A 51 25.11 0.25 -20.04
CA TRP A 51 25.25 -0.22 -21.42
C TRP A 51 25.31 0.91 -22.45
N LEU A 52 24.57 2.00 -22.24
CA LEU A 52 24.56 3.18 -23.12
C LEU A 52 25.74 4.13 -22.91
N SER A 53 26.50 3.97 -21.81
CA SER A 53 27.59 4.89 -21.47
C SER A 53 28.90 4.55 -22.21
N ASP A 54 29.51 5.55 -22.84
CA ASP A 54 30.69 5.41 -23.69
C ASP A 54 31.94 4.95 -22.90
N ARG A 55 32.70 4.00 -23.46
CA ARG A 55 33.66 3.13 -22.74
C ARG A 55 34.80 3.85 -22.03
N ARG A 56 35.13 5.11 -22.39
CA ARG A 56 36.32 5.83 -21.90
C ARG A 56 36.07 6.74 -20.69
N THR A 57 34.87 7.29 -20.54
CA THR A 57 34.45 8.08 -19.36
C THR A 57 33.67 7.23 -18.35
N ALA A 58 33.22 6.04 -18.77
CA ALA A 58 32.45 5.09 -17.97
C ALA A 58 33.18 4.58 -16.73
N VAL A 59 34.46 4.20 -16.77
CA VAL A 59 35.06 3.39 -15.68
C VAL A 59 35.13 4.12 -14.34
N ARG A 60 35.37 5.45 -14.31
CA ARG A 60 35.47 6.23 -13.06
C ARG A 60 34.14 6.84 -12.60
N ALA A 61 33.26 7.23 -13.53
CA ALA A 61 31.94 7.76 -13.19
C ALA A 61 30.94 6.65 -12.89
N ALA A 62 30.98 5.54 -13.63
CA ALA A 62 30.14 4.38 -13.39
C ALA A 62 30.53 3.65 -12.11
N SER A 63 31.82 3.56 -11.75
CA SER A 63 32.19 2.91 -10.48
C SER A 63 31.64 3.65 -9.27
N ARG A 64 31.72 4.99 -9.22
CA ARG A 64 31.10 5.81 -8.15
C ARG A 64 29.58 5.78 -8.17
N ALA A 65 28.96 5.88 -9.35
CA ALA A 65 27.50 5.82 -9.45
C ALA A 65 26.96 4.43 -9.08
N VAL A 66 27.63 3.36 -9.50
CA VAL A 66 27.27 1.97 -9.16
C VAL A 66 27.48 1.71 -7.67
N THR A 67 28.56 2.18 -7.03
CA THR A 67 28.74 1.97 -5.57
C THR A 67 27.73 2.76 -4.76
N VAL A 68 27.44 4.02 -5.13
CA VAL A 68 26.41 4.80 -4.43
C VAL A 68 25.05 4.16 -4.62
N THR A 69 24.71 3.72 -5.84
CA THR A 69 23.38 3.13 -6.08
C THR A 69 23.26 1.73 -5.51
N ALA A 70 24.30 0.89 -5.58
CA ALA A 70 24.33 -0.41 -4.91
C ALA A 70 24.31 -0.25 -3.40
N GLY A 71 24.99 0.76 -2.84
CA GLY A 71 24.92 1.10 -1.43
C GLY A 71 23.52 1.53 -1.00
N VAL A 72 22.86 2.37 -1.79
CA VAL A 72 21.47 2.80 -1.54
C VAL A 72 20.49 1.64 -1.69
N VAL A 73 20.63 0.80 -2.73
CA VAL A 73 19.80 -0.41 -2.94
C VAL A 73 20.03 -1.41 -1.81
N PHE A 74 21.27 -1.61 -1.38
CA PHE A 74 21.60 -2.49 -0.26
C PHE A 74 21.07 -1.94 1.06
N LEU A 75 21.19 -0.62 1.31
CA LEU A 75 20.67 0.02 2.50
C LEU A 75 19.13 -0.03 2.53
N LEU A 76 18.47 0.27 1.41
CA LEU A 76 17.02 0.18 1.25
C LEU A 76 16.54 -1.27 1.34
N GLY A 77 17.28 -2.22 0.76
CA GLY A 77 17.01 -3.65 0.86
C GLY A 77 17.19 -4.17 2.29
N ALA A 78 18.22 -3.71 3.00
CA ALA A 78 18.43 -4.04 4.41
C ALA A 78 17.37 -3.41 5.31
N LEU A 79 16.98 -2.15 5.06
CA LEU A 79 15.87 -1.47 5.74
C LEU A 79 14.53 -2.14 5.45
N ALA A 80 14.31 -2.63 4.22
CA ALA A 80 13.13 -3.39 3.83
C ALA A 80 13.13 -4.79 4.46
N ALA A 81 14.27 -5.47 4.54
CA ALA A 81 14.41 -6.76 5.23
C ALA A 81 14.33 -6.63 6.76
N HIS A 82 14.64 -5.45 7.31
CA HIS A 82 14.36 -5.09 8.69
C HIS A 82 12.89 -4.69 8.94
N LYS A 83 12.04 -4.64 7.90
CA LYS A 83 10.59 -4.60 8.13
C LYS A 83 10.19 -5.94 8.71
N VAL A 84 9.95 -5.89 10.02
CA VAL A 84 9.32 -6.90 10.85
C VAL A 84 8.36 -7.73 10.01
N SER A 85 8.62 -9.04 9.94
CA SER A 85 7.71 -10.02 9.37
C SER A 85 6.40 -9.95 10.13
N ALA A 86 5.48 -9.10 9.67
CA ALA A 86 4.14 -9.06 10.20
C ALA A 86 3.40 -10.29 9.71
N ALA A 87 2.75 -11.03 10.60
CA ALA A 87 1.81 -12.03 10.14
C ALA A 87 0.60 -11.27 9.57
N GLU A 88 0.44 -11.31 8.24
CA GLU A 88 -0.68 -10.68 7.55
C GLU A 88 -1.73 -11.74 7.23
N THR A 89 -2.94 -11.54 7.76
CA THR A 89 -4.12 -12.33 7.39
C THR A 89 -5.11 -11.43 6.67
N ARG A 90 -5.60 -11.89 5.51
CA ARG A 90 -6.50 -11.11 4.66
C ARG A 90 -7.82 -11.86 4.48
N SER A 91 -8.90 -11.28 4.98
CA SER A 91 -10.27 -11.76 4.75
C SER A 91 -10.92 -10.94 3.64
N ARG A 92 -11.70 -11.59 2.78
CA ARG A 92 -12.42 -10.95 1.67
C ARG A 92 -13.86 -11.41 1.67
N GLU A 93 -14.79 -10.46 1.53
CA GLU A 93 -16.22 -10.70 1.48
C GLU A 93 -16.84 -9.90 0.33
N ASP A 94 -17.38 -10.59 -0.66
CA ASP A 94 -18.00 -9.97 -1.82
C ASP A 94 -19.38 -9.40 -1.50
N ALA A 95 -19.73 -8.29 -2.16
CA ALA A 95 -20.99 -7.61 -1.92
C ALA A 95 -22.20 -8.51 -2.29
N PRO A 96 -23.26 -8.54 -1.47
CA PRO A 96 -24.45 -9.38 -1.70
C PRO A 96 -25.17 -9.10 -3.02
N ALA A 97 -25.03 -7.89 -3.57
CA ALA A 97 -25.74 -7.45 -4.76
C ALA A 97 -25.08 -7.88 -6.08
N GLY A 98 -23.98 -8.64 -6.06
CA GLY A 98 -23.23 -9.01 -7.26
C GLY A 98 -22.56 -7.81 -7.97
N ALA A 99 -22.50 -6.66 -7.29
CA ALA A 99 -21.67 -5.55 -7.70
C ALA A 99 -20.20 -5.96 -7.56
N GLN A 100 -19.34 -5.51 -8.47
CA GLN A 100 -17.87 -5.66 -8.38
C GLN A 100 -17.35 -4.84 -7.20
N ARG A 101 -17.65 -5.28 -5.98
CA ARG A 101 -17.37 -4.65 -4.71
C ARG A 101 -17.01 -5.74 -3.72
N THR A 102 -15.87 -5.58 -3.07
CA THR A 102 -15.36 -6.55 -2.11
C THR A 102 -14.91 -5.80 -0.86
N LEU A 103 -15.44 -6.23 0.28
CA LEU A 103 -14.96 -5.81 1.58
C LEU A 103 -13.71 -6.61 1.92
N VAL A 104 -12.63 -5.93 2.25
CA VAL A 104 -11.34 -6.56 2.54
C VAL A 104 -10.87 -6.14 3.92
N VAL A 105 -10.65 -7.12 4.78
CA VAL A 105 -10.09 -6.90 6.12
C VAL A 105 -8.66 -7.41 6.13
N VAL A 106 -7.72 -6.50 6.35
CA VAL A 106 -6.29 -6.82 6.47
C VAL A 106 -5.92 -6.75 7.94
N HIS A 107 -5.60 -7.89 8.54
CA HIS A 107 -5.07 -7.98 9.89
C HIS A 107 -3.55 -8.13 9.82
N ARG A 108 -2.82 -7.28 10.54
CA ARG A 108 -1.36 -7.35 10.69
C ARG A 108 -1.00 -7.41 12.16
N SER A 109 -0.21 -8.40 12.53
CA SER A 109 0.40 -8.47 13.86
C SER A 109 1.90 -8.21 13.79
N TYR A 110 2.37 -7.26 14.58
CA TYR A 110 3.79 -6.89 14.67
C TYR A 110 4.34 -7.34 16.03
N GLY A 111 5.30 -8.25 16.00
CA GLY A 111 5.88 -8.84 17.22
C GLY A 111 6.86 -7.93 17.99
N SER A 112 7.40 -6.89 17.36
CA SER A 112 8.36 -5.97 17.98
C SER A 112 8.42 -4.62 17.26
N GLY A 113 8.91 -3.58 17.95
CA GLY A 113 9.10 -2.23 17.41
C GLY A 113 8.06 -1.22 17.90
N SER A 114 8.13 0.01 17.37
CA SER A 114 7.21 1.10 17.73
C SER A 114 5.77 0.88 17.23
N GLN A 115 5.55 -0.11 16.37
CA GLN A 115 4.24 -0.55 15.88
C GLN A 115 3.84 -1.92 16.46
N ALA A 116 4.49 -2.38 17.53
CA ALA A 116 4.15 -3.65 18.17
C ALA A 116 2.67 -3.67 18.59
N GLY A 117 1.96 -4.73 18.21
CA GLY A 117 0.52 -4.85 18.44
C GLY A 117 -0.24 -5.42 17.23
N GLU A 118 -1.56 -5.48 17.38
CA GLU A 118 -2.50 -5.86 16.31
C GLU A 118 -3.00 -4.59 15.60
N HIS A 119 -3.06 -4.65 14.27
CA HIS A 119 -3.57 -3.59 13.40
C HIS A 119 -4.55 -4.18 12.39
N TRP A 120 -5.69 -3.53 12.21
CA TRP A 120 -6.69 -3.90 11.21
C TRP A 120 -6.99 -2.73 10.30
N HIS A 121 -6.89 -2.96 8.99
CA HIS A 121 -7.43 -2.06 7.98
C HIS A 121 -8.67 -2.69 7.37
N VAL A 122 -9.78 -1.96 7.44
CA VAL A 122 -11.02 -2.32 6.76
C VAL A 122 -11.11 -1.49 5.48
N LEU A 123 -11.07 -2.17 4.34
CA LEU A 123 -10.98 -1.58 3.02
C LEU A 123 -12.21 -1.97 2.20
N LEU A 124 -12.72 -1.03 1.40
CA LEU A 124 -13.65 -1.32 0.32
C LEU A 124 -12.88 -1.27 -0.98
N GLU A 125 -12.93 -2.36 -1.75
CA GLU A 125 -12.42 -2.41 -3.12
C GLU A 125 -13.62 -2.43 -4.08
N SER A 126 -13.60 -1.62 -5.14
CA SER A 126 -14.62 -1.67 -6.18
C SER A 126 -14.03 -1.62 -7.58
N GLY A 127 -14.62 -2.37 -8.50
CA GLY A 127 -14.17 -2.53 -9.88
C GLY A 127 -13.03 -3.55 -10.01
N GLU A 128 -12.64 -3.80 -11.26
CA GLU A 128 -11.56 -4.73 -11.60
C GLU A 128 -10.45 -4.05 -12.40
N GLY A 129 -9.23 -4.59 -12.31
CA GLY A 129 -8.09 -4.14 -13.10
C GLY A 129 -7.76 -2.66 -12.89
N TRP A 130 -7.66 -1.92 -13.99
CA TRP A 130 -7.16 -0.53 -14.01
C TRP A 130 -8.15 0.50 -13.49
N SER A 131 -9.44 0.16 -13.45
CA SER A 131 -10.47 1.02 -12.86
C SER A 131 -10.76 0.68 -11.39
N ALA A 132 -10.07 -0.32 -10.83
CA ALA A 132 -10.29 -0.71 -9.45
C ALA A 132 -9.92 0.44 -8.51
N ARG A 133 -10.83 0.76 -7.60
CA ARG A 133 -10.69 1.81 -6.59
C ARG A 133 -10.69 1.21 -5.21
N ARG A 134 -9.96 1.83 -4.29
CA ARG A 134 -9.87 1.39 -2.89
C ARG A 134 -10.20 2.55 -1.95
N TRP A 135 -11.06 2.29 -0.97
CA TRP A 135 -11.37 3.22 0.11
C TRP A 135 -11.04 2.61 1.46
N LEU A 136 -10.43 3.40 2.35
CA LEU A 136 -10.21 3.01 3.75
C LEU A 136 -11.45 3.39 4.56
N LEU A 137 -12.12 2.39 5.13
CA LEU A 137 -13.30 2.57 5.97
C LEU A 137 -12.90 2.79 7.43
N ALA A 138 -11.95 1.98 7.91
CA ALA A 138 -11.45 2.07 9.28
C ALA A 138 -10.00 1.61 9.37
N ASP A 139 -9.24 2.31 10.19
CA ASP A 139 -7.92 1.90 10.70
C ASP A 139 -8.07 1.72 12.22
N VAL A 140 -7.83 0.49 12.69
CA VAL A 140 -8.13 0.04 14.05
C VAL A 140 -6.87 -0.60 14.62
N GLY A 141 -6.53 -0.26 15.87
CA GLY A 141 -5.35 -0.79 16.57
C GLY A 141 -4.16 0.18 16.61
N GLY A 142 -2.98 -0.36 16.98
CA GLY A 142 -1.71 0.38 17.04
C GLY A 142 -1.41 1.18 18.31
N ALA A 143 -2.38 1.31 19.22
CA ALA A 143 -2.14 1.77 20.58
C ALA A 143 -2.15 0.57 21.54
N PRO A 144 -1.40 0.62 22.66
CA PRO A 144 -1.40 -0.44 23.67
C PRO A 144 -2.80 -0.80 24.19
N ASP A 145 -3.69 0.19 24.27
CA ASP A 145 -5.10 0.06 24.65
C ASP A 145 -6.02 0.43 23.46
N GLY A 146 -5.56 0.21 22.24
CA GLY A 146 -6.31 0.51 21.03
C GLY A 146 -7.55 -0.38 20.90
N ALA A 147 -8.59 0.16 20.27
CA ALA A 147 -9.78 -0.59 19.93
C ALA A 147 -9.42 -1.85 19.11
N ARG A 148 -10.12 -2.95 19.36
CA ARG A 148 -10.02 -4.18 18.57
C ARG A 148 -11.17 -4.30 17.58
N LEU A 149 -10.87 -4.72 16.35
CA LEU A 149 -11.91 -5.05 15.38
C LEU A 149 -12.65 -6.32 15.83
N VAL A 150 -13.97 -6.19 16.01
CA VAL A 150 -14.86 -7.32 16.34
C VAL A 150 -15.44 -7.91 15.06
N GLU A 151 -15.95 -7.05 14.19
CA GLU A 151 -16.61 -7.46 12.96
C GLU A 151 -16.54 -6.36 11.90
N ALA A 152 -16.39 -6.75 10.64
CA ALA A 152 -16.66 -5.89 9.50
C ALA A 152 -17.40 -6.74 8.46
N SER A 153 -18.65 -6.39 8.16
CA SER A 153 -19.52 -7.19 7.32
C SER A 153 -20.52 -6.34 6.54
N TRP A 154 -21.06 -6.91 5.46
CA TRP A 154 -22.18 -6.32 4.75
C TRP A 154 -23.47 -6.51 5.55
N THR A 155 -24.12 -5.41 5.90
CA THR A 155 -25.38 -5.41 6.67
C THR A 155 -26.61 -5.10 5.80
N GLY A 156 -26.37 -4.74 4.54
CA GLY A 156 -27.39 -4.57 3.51
C GLY A 156 -26.76 -4.67 2.12
N ARG A 157 -27.54 -4.37 1.07
CA ARG A 157 -27.04 -4.39 -0.31
C ARG A 157 -25.93 -3.38 -0.57
N GLU A 158 -25.98 -2.24 0.12
CA GLU A 158 -25.08 -1.09 -0.06
C GLU A 158 -24.62 -0.52 1.28
N GLN A 159 -24.63 -1.36 2.33
CA GLN A 159 -24.32 -0.93 3.68
C GLN A 159 -23.30 -1.85 4.33
N ILE A 160 -22.24 -1.25 4.84
CA ILE A 160 -21.15 -1.93 5.54
C ILE A 160 -21.19 -1.47 7.00
N THR A 161 -21.18 -2.42 7.92
CA THR A 161 -21.04 -2.12 9.35
C THR A 161 -19.66 -2.54 9.80
N VAL A 162 -18.95 -1.64 10.47
CA VAL A 162 -17.68 -1.90 11.15
C VAL A 162 -17.91 -1.78 12.65
N VAL A 163 -17.70 -2.88 13.36
CA VAL A 163 -17.86 -2.98 14.81
C VAL A 163 -16.49 -3.20 15.44
N THR A 164 -16.14 -2.33 16.36
CA THR A 164 -15.04 -2.54 17.29
C THR A 164 -15.60 -2.79 18.69
N ASP A 165 -14.71 -3.11 19.62
CA ASP A 165 -15.03 -3.20 21.05
C ASP A 165 -15.47 -1.86 21.69
N SER A 166 -15.21 -0.73 21.01
CA SER A 166 -15.40 0.62 21.54
C SER A 166 -16.41 1.44 20.76
N TYR A 167 -16.63 1.14 19.48
CA TYR A 167 -17.54 1.88 18.62
C TYR A 167 -18.13 1.02 17.51
N ARG A 168 -19.23 1.50 16.94
CA ARG A 168 -19.84 0.96 15.74
C ARG A 168 -19.99 2.07 14.71
N ARG A 169 -19.47 1.85 13.51
CA ARG A 169 -19.63 2.74 12.35
C ARG A 169 -20.39 2.03 11.26
N VAL A 170 -21.24 2.78 10.57
CA VAL A 170 -22.04 2.27 9.45
C VAL A 170 -21.74 3.15 8.25
N PHE A 171 -21.41 2.53 7.12
CA PHE A 171 -21.11 3.21 5.88
C PHE A 171 -22.17 2.83 4.85
N ASN A 172 -22.80 3.84 4.26
CA ASN A 172 -23.68 3.69 3.12
C ASN A 172 -22.87 3.97 1.86
N LEU A 173 -23.01 3.13 0.83
CA LEU A 173 -22.34 3.35 -0.44
C LEU A 173 -23.19 4.25 -1.33
N ASP A 174 -22.56 5.27 -1.88
CA ASP A 174 -23.15 6.05 -2.96
C ASP A 174 -23.33 5.17 -4.20
N GLN A 175 -24.53 5.17 -4.77
CA GLN A 175 -24.87 4.23 -5.85
C GLN A 175 -24.15 4.55 -7.16
N ASP A 176 -23.83 5.83 -7.38
CA ASP A 176 -23.24 6.32 -8.63
C ASP A 176 -21.71 6.22 -8.60
N SER A 177 -21.08 6.61 -7.49
CA SER A 177 -19.61 6.64 -7.35
C SER A 177 -19.02 5.41 -6.68
N GLY A 178 -19.81 4.67 -5.90
CA GLY A 178 -19.34 3.60 -5.02
C GLY A 178 -18.57 4.11 -3.79
N GLU A 179 -18.55 5.42 -3.55
CA GLU A 179 -17.86 6.02 -2.42
C GLU A 179 -18.61 5.71 -1.10
N PRO A 180 -17.90 5.27 -0.05
CA PRO A 180 -18.49 5.03 1.26
C PRO A 180 -18.71 6.34 2.01
N VAL A 181 -19.95 6.59 2.42
CA VAL A 181 -20.35 7.74 3.25
C VAL A 181 -20.78 7.23 4.62
N GLU A 182 -20.18 7.76 5.67
CA GLU A 182 -20.53 7.40 7.05
C GLU A 182 -21.96 7.88 7.38
N ALA A 183 -22.81 6.95 7.79
CA ALA A 183 -24.16 7.24 8.26
C ALA A 183 -24.07 7.83 9.68
N ARG A 184 -24.44 9.11 9.83
CA ARG A 184 -24.53 9.79 11.12
C ARG A 184 -25.78 9.43 11.89
#